data_AF-A0A968H181-F1
#
_entry.id   AF-A0A968H181-F1
#
_cell.length_a   1.000
_cell.length_b   1.000
_cell.length_c   1.000
_cell.angle_alpha   90.00
_cell.angle_beta   90.00
_cell.angle_gamma   90.00
#
_symmetry.space_group_name_H-M   'P 1'
#
loop_
_entity.id
_entity.type
_entity.pdbx_description
1 polymer ?
#
loop_
_entity_poly.entity_id
_entity_poly.type
_entity_poly.pdbx_seq_one_letter_code
_entity_poly.pdbx_strand_id
1 'polypeptide(L)'
;MPVLDRQAAPGRRLDRIPETAPTPLQRHYINLSALALVAGAIAITALELGTPPSSPLVKLCVLVAAPILVLTTADAALRIWRSAWAWMPIARGKGLFRLVWFAGALLGIGVVIGVATVVLPA
;
A
#
# COMPACT_ATOMS: atom_id res chain seq x y z
N MET A 1 -18.21 -26.31 -6.48
CA MET A 1 -18.40 -25.72 -5.14
C MET A 1 -19.60 -24.79 -5.22
N PRO A 2 -20.71 -25.04 -4.50
CA PRO A 2 -21.84 -24.12 -4.55
C PRO A 2 -21.38 -22.76 -4.01
N VAL A 3 -21.65 -21.69 -4.76
CA VAL A 3 -21.45 -20.32 -4.29
C VAL A 3 -22.43 -20.14 -3.15
N LEU A 4 -21.92 -20.06 -1.92
CA LEU A 4 -22.72 -19.66 -0.77
C LEU A 4 -23.11 -18.20 -0.98
N ASP A 5 -24.30 -17.98 -1.54
CA ASP A 5 -24.95 -16.69 -1.49
C ASP A 5 -25.00 -16.26 -0.02
N ARG A 6 -24.26 -15.20 0.30
CA ARG A 6 -24.23 -14.64 1.65
C ARG A 6 -25.59 -14.03 1.93
N GLN A 7 -26.53 -14.85 2.39
CA GLN A 7 -27.82 -14.38 2.88
C GLN A 7 -27.57 -13.29 3.94
N ALA A 8 -28.20 -12.13 3.73
CA ALA A 8 -28.20 -11.05 4.71
C ALA A 8 -29.14 -11.47 5.85
N ALA A 9 -28.55 -12.02 6.93
CA ALA A 9 -29.30 -12.27 8.16
C ALA A 9 -29.82 -10.93 8.74
N PRO A 10 -31.07 -10.87 9.23
CA PRO A 10 -31.58 -9.69 9.91
C PRO A 10 -30.75 -9.43 11.17
N GLY A 11 -30.23 -8.21 11.35
CA GLY A 11 -29.36 -7.85 12.49
C GLY A 11 -27.85 -7.95 12.22
N ARG A 12 -27.42 -8.20 10.98
CA ARG A 12 -26.00 -8.21 10.61
C ARG A 12 -25.36 -6.84 10.91
N ARG A 13 -24.39 -6.81 11.83
CA ARG A 13 -23.53 -5.62 12.00
C ARG A 13 -23.01 -5.22 10.61
N LEU A 14 -23.09 -3.93 10.30
CA LEU A 14 -22.32 -3.39 9.18
C LEU A 14 -20.86 -3.74 9.47
N ASP A 15 -20.33 -4.70 8.72
CA ASP A 15 -18.93 -5.13 8.77
C ASP A 15 -18.13 -4.45 7.66
N ARG A 16 -18.81 -4.06 6.57
CA ARG A 16 -18.23 -3.40 5.41
C ARG A 16 -19.17 -2.33 4.88
N ILE A 17 -18.61 -1.15 4.60
CA ILE A 17 -19.28 -0.11 3.81
C ILE A 17 -18.83 -0.32 2.35
N PRO A 18 -19.76 -0.48 1.39
CA PRO A 18 -19.42 -0.62 -0.02
C PRO A 18 -18.61 0.59 -0.53
N GLU A 19 -17.58 0.32 -1.32
CA GLU A 19 -16.80 1.38 -1.99
C GLU A 19 -17.56 1.83 -3.24
N THR A 20 -17.90 3.11 -3.31
CA THR A 20 -18.71 3.69 -4.40
C THR A 20 -17.87 4.33 -5.51
N ALA A 21 -16.58 4.58 -5.25
CA ALA A 21 -15.67 5.26 -6.17
C ALA A 21 -14.30 4.54 -6.23
N PRO A 22 -14.21 3.41 -6.95
CA PRO A 22 -12.97 2.64 -7.06
C PRO A 22 -11.90 3.47 -7.76
N THR A 23 -10.67 3.39 -7.26
CA THR A 23 -9.53 4.07 -7.87
C THR A 23 -8.99 3.28 -9.07
N PRO A 24 -8.38 3.93 -10.07
CA PRO A 24 -7.91 3.24 -11.28
C PRO A 24 -6.80 2.22 -10.99
N LEU A 25 -5.93 2.48 -10.00
CA LEU A 25 -4.85 1.58 -9.62
C LEU A 25 -5.33 0.37 -8.80
N GLN A 26 -6.53 0.42 -8.21
CA GLN A 26 -7.07 -0.68 -7.40
C GLN A 26 -7.08 -2.03 -8.13
N ARG A 27 -7.34 -2.04 -9.44
CA ARG A 27 -7.36 -3.27 -10.26
C ARG A 27 -5.97 -3.87 -10.45
N HIS A 28 -4.95 -3.03 -10.47
CA HIS A 28 -3.56 -3.41 -10.75
C HIS A 28 -2.70 -3.49 -9.48
N TYR A 29 -3.27 -3.15 -8.33
CA TYR A 29 -2.54 -3.04 -7.06
C TYR A 29 -1.68 -4.26 -6.77
N ILE A 30 -2.25 -5.47 -6.85
CA ILE A 30 -1.52 -6.71 -6.56
C ILE A 30 -0.34 -6.90 -7.53
N ASN A 31 -0.56 -6.70 -8.82
CA ASN A 31 0.48 -6.90 -9.84
C ASN A 31 1.62 -5.89 -9.68
N LEU A 32 1.27 -4.62 -9.45
CA LEU A 32 2.25 -3.55 -9.22
C LEU A 32 3.03 -3.77 -7.91
N SER A 33 2.35 -4.12 -6.82
CA SER A 33 3.02 -4.42 -5.55
C SER A 33 3.91 -5.66 -5.64
N ALA A 34 3.55 -6.67 -6.43
CA ALA A 34 4.40 -7.83 -6.67
C ALA A 34 5.70 -7.45 -7.39
N LEU A 35 5.63 -6.59 -8.41
CA LEU A 35 6.83 -6.09 -9.10
C LEU A 35 7.75 -5.32 -8.14
N ALA A 36 7.18 -4.45 -7.32
CA ALA A 36 7.95 -3.73 -6.32
C ALA A 36 8.56 -4.66 -5.26
N LEU A 37 7.83 -5.69 -4.83
CA LEU A 37 8.32 -6.67 -3.87
C LEU A 37 9.49 -7.47 -4.42
N VAL A 38 9.41 -7.92 -5.68
CA VAL A 38 10.49 -8.66 -6.34
C VAL A 38 11.73 -7.79 -6.48
N ALA A 39 11.59 -6.55 -6.96
CA ALA A 39 12.70 -5.61 -7.06
C ALA A 39 13.31 -5.30 -5.68
N GLY A 40 12.49 -5.15 -4.64
CA GLY A 40 12.95 -4.98 -3.26
C GLY A 40 13.72 -6.18 -2.73
N ALA A 41 13.21 -7.39 -2.96
CA ALA A 41 13.88 -8.63 -2.54
C ALA A 41 15.25 -8.78 -3.22
N ILE A 42 15.35 -8.47 -4.52
CA ILE A 42 16.62 -8.47 -5.26
C ILE A 42 17.60 -7.45 -4.67
N ALA A 43 17.15 -6.22 -4.42
CA ALA A 43 17.99 -5.18 -3.85
C ALA A 43 18.51 -5.53 -2.45
N ILE A 44 17.62 -6.00 -1.55
CA ILE A 44 17.99 -6.43 -0.20
C ILE A 44 19.00 -7.59 -0.28
N THR A 45 18.72 -8.60 -1.10
CA THR A 45 19.64 -9.75 -1.26
C THR A 45 21.00 -9.30 -1.77
N ALA A 46 21.06 -8.37 -2.73
CA ALA A 46 22.33 -7.85 -3.24
C ALA A 46 23.13 -7.12 -2.14
N LEU A 47 22.45 -6.31 -1.33
CA LEU A 47 23.07 -5.60 -0.20
C LEU A 47 23.62 -6.59 0.85
N GLU A 48 22.84 -7.62 1.21
CA GLU A 48 23.26 -8.67 2.16
C GLU A 48 24.46 -9.48 1.65
N LEU A 49 24.59 -9.64 0.32
CA LEU A 49 25.76 -10.26 -0.32
C LEU A 49 26.98 -9.32 -0.42
N GLY A 50 26.91 -8.12 0.15
CA GLY A 50 28.00 -7.15 0.19
C GLY A 50 28.06 -6.22 -1.03
N THR A 51 27.04 -6.21 -1.88
CA THR A 51 26.96 -5.26 -3.00
C THR A 51 26.80 -3.84 -2.43
N PRO A 52 27.61 -2.85 -2.86
CA PRO A 52 27.47 -1.50 -2.36
C PRO A 52 26.15 -0.85 -2.83
N PRO A 53 25.57 0.08 -2.06
CA PRO A 53 24.34 0.77 -2.44
C PRO A 53 24.47 1.63 -3.70
N SER A 54 25.70 2.05 -4.05
CA SER A 54 26.02 2.77 -5.29
C SER A 54 25.95 1.88 -6.54
N SER A 55 25.82 0.56 -6.38
CA SER A 55 25.74 -0.40 -7.49
C SER A 55 24.59 -0.08 -8.43
N PRO A 56 24.82 -0.11 -9.77
CA PRO A 56 23.77 0.10 -10.76
C PRO A 56 22.55 -0.81 -10.59
N LEU A 57 22.76 -2.05 -10.12
CA LEU A 57 21.69 -3.01 -9.87
C LEU A 57 20.75 -2.54 -8.75
N VAL A 58 21.32 -2.09 -7.62
CA VAL A 58 20.55 -1.59 -6.48
C VAL A 58 19.80 -0.31 -6.88
N LYS A 59 20.48 0.61 -7.59
CA LYS A 59 19.87 1.83 -8.10
C LYS A 59 18.71 1.56 -9.05
N LEU A 60 18.85 0.62 -9.97
CA LEU A 60 17.78 0.23 -10.90
C LEU A 60 16.57 -0.33 -10.13
N CYS A 61 16.81 -1.21 -9.15
CA CYS A 61 15.75 -1.77 -8.33
C CYS A 61 15.01 -0.65 -7.56
N VAL A 62 15.74 0.29 -6.96
CA VAL A 62 15.15 1.43 -6.25
C VAL A 62 14.39 2.35 -7.22
N LEU A 63 14.95 2.64 -8.39
CA LEU A 63 14.34 3.50 -9.40
C LEU A 63 12.99 2.96 -9.90
N VAL A 64 12.85 1.64 -9.98
CA VAL A 64 11.59 1.00 -10.39
C VAL A 64 10.65 0.78 -9.20
N ALA A 65 11.15 0.23 -8.09
CA ALA A 65 10.32 -0.14 -6.95
C ALA A 65 9.75 1.07 -6.21
N ALA A 66 10.55 2.13 -6.01
CA ALA A 66 10.13 3.31 -5.27
C ALA A 66 8.90 4.02 -5.87
N PRO A 67 8.87 4.39 -7.17
CA PRO A 67 7.69 5.05 -7.74
C PRO A 67 6.46 4.13 -7.71
N ILE A 68 6.64 2.82 -7.96
CA ILE A 68 5.54 1.86 -7.90
C ILE A 68 4.96 1.78 -6.47
N LEU A 69 5.81 1.69 -5.45
CA LEU A 69 5.39 1.68 -4.05
C LEU A 69 4.71 2.98 -3.65
N VAL A 70 5.26 4.13 -4.06
CA VAL A 70 4.65 5.44 -3.77
C VAL A 70 3.25 5.54 -4.38
N LEU A 71 3.09 5.18 -5.66
CA LEU A 71 1.80 5.28 -6.34
C LEU A 71 0.77 4.29 -5.77
N THR A 72 1.16 3.03 -5.55
CA THR A 72 0.26 2.02 -4.98
C THR A 72 -0.11 2.32 -3.52
N THR A 73 0.83 2.85 -2.73
CA THR A 73 0.57 3.24 -1.34
C THR A 73 -0.28 4.50 -1.26
N ALA A 74 -0.08 5.48 -2.16
CA ALA A 74 -0.92 6.68 -2.23
C ALA A 74 -2.36 6.32 -2.60
N ASP A 75 -2.56 5.42 -3.56
CA ASP A 75 -3.86 4.87 -3.91
C ASP A 75 -4.55 4.19 -2.71
N ALA A 76 -3.81 3.34 -2.01
CA ALA A 76 -4.31 2.68 -0.80
C ALA A 76 -4.64 3.70 0.31
N ALA A 77 -3.80 4.72 0.50
CA ALA A 77 -4.02 5.77 1.49
C ALA A 77 -5.32 6.55 1.21
N LEU A 78 -5.58 6.92 -0.04
CA LEU A 78 -6.83 7.58 -0.43
C LEU A 78 -8.07 6.73 -0.12
N ARG A 79 -8.00 5.41 -0.38
CA ARG A 79 -9.08 4.48 -0.05
C ARG A 79 -9.26 4.33 1.46
N ILE A 80 -8.17 4.24 2.22
CA ILE A 80 -8.22 4.17 3.68
C ILE A 80 -8.83 5.46 4.25
N TRP A 81 -8.45 6.62 3.73
CA TRP A 81 -9.01 7.92 4.10
C TRP A 81 -10.52 7.99 3.87
N ARG A 82 -10.99 7.68 2.65
CA ARG A 82 -12.42 7.64 2.32
C ARG A 82 -13.18 6.67 3.22
N SER A 83 -12.60 5.48 3.44
CA SER A 83 -13.17 4.49 4.36
C SER A 83 -13.24 5.00 5.79
N ALA A 84 -12.20 5.68 6.29
CA ALA A 84 -12.16 6.23 7.64
C ALA A 84 -13.32 7.21 7.88
N TRP A 85 -13.52 8.16 6.95
CA TRP A 85 -14.61 9.13 7.03
C TRP A 85 -16.00 8.49 6.96
N ALA A 86 -16.17 7.45 6.14
CA ALA A 86 -17.42 6.70 6.12
C ALA A 86 -17.73 6.02 7.46
N TRP A 87 -16.71 5.65 8.25
CA TRP A 87 -16.87 5.03 9.56
C TRP A 87 -17.03 6.00 10.73
N MET A 88 -16.57 7.25 10.61
CA MET A 88 -16.66 8.26 11.68
C MET A 88 -18.07 8.46 12.27
N PRO A 89 -19.16 8.55 11.48
CA PRO A 89 -20.51 8.73 12.02
C PRO A 89 -21.11 7.45 12.61
N ILE A 90 -20.65 6.26 12.20
CA ILE A 90 -21.23 4.97 12.61
C ILE A 90 -20.48 4.38 13.81
N ALA A 91 -19.15 4.36 13.76
CA ALA A 91 -18.29 3.78 14.78
C ALA A 91 -16.92 4.47 14.80
N ARG A 92 -16.77 5.48 15.67
CA ARG A 92 -15.53 6.28 15.78
C ARG A 92 -14.27 5.45 15.96
N GLY A 93 -14.30 4.38 16.76
CA GLY A 93 -13.14 3.49 16.94
C GLY A 93 -12.67 2.83 15.62
N LYS A 94 -13.62 2.39 14.78
CA LYS A 94 -13.31 1.83 13.46
C LYS A 94 -12.77 2.90 12.50
N GLY A 95 -13.24 4.15 12.62
CA GLY A 95 -12.73 5.29 11.85
C GLY A 95 -11.31 5.68 12.26
N LEU A 96 -11.07 5.87 13.55
CA LEU A 96 -9.76 6.23 14.11
C LEU A 96 -8.69 5.17 13.80
N PHE A 97 -9.01 3.88 13.91
CA PHE A 97 -8.09 2.81 13.54
C PHE A 97 -7.64 2.91 12.07
N ARG A 98 -8.54 3.30 11.16
CA ARG A 98 -8.20 3.52 9.76
C ARG A 98 -7.34 4.78 9.57
N LEU A 99 -7.55 5.83 10.36
CA LEU A 99 -6.70 7.02 10.34
C LEU A 99 -5.27 6.70 10.80
N VAL A 100 -5.09 5.79 11.77
CA VAL A 100 -3.76 5.29 12.15
C VAL A 100 -3.09 4.60 10.96
N TRP A 101 -3.83 3.75 10.24
CA TRP A 101 -3.32 3.13 9.01
C TRP A 101 -3.02 4.14 7.90
N PHE A 102 -3.83 5.19 7.76
CA PHE A 102 -3.56 6.29 6.83
C PHE A 102 -2.26 7.01 7.18
N ALA A 103 -2.04 7.33 8.45
CA ALA A 103 -0.80 7.93 8.92
C ALA A 103 0.41 7.00 8.67
N GLY A 104 0.27 5.70 8.92
CA GLY A 104 1.29 4.69 8.60
C GLY A 104 1.61 4.62 7.10
N ALA A 105 0.60 4.73 6.24
CA ALA A 105 0.80 4.77 4.79
C ALA A 105 1.56 6.04 4.34
N LEU A 106 1.23 7.21 4.91
CA LEU A 106 1.96 8.44 4.63
C LEU A 106 3.42 8.38 5.13
N LEU A 107 3.63 7.83 6.33
CA LEU A 107 4.97 7.58 6.85
C LEU A 107 5.75 6.65 5.92
N GLY A 108 5.14 5.55 5.49
CA GLY A 108 5.74 4.61 4.54
C GLY A 108 6.16 5.27 3.23
N ILE A 109 5.30 6.13 2.65
CA ILE A 109 5.64 6.94 1.47
C ILE A 109 6.85 7.83 1.75
N GLY A 110 6.85 8.53 2.89
CA GLY A 110 7.96 9.40 3.30
C GLY A 110 9.28 8.64 3.43
N VAL A 111 9.27 7.45 4.02
CA VAL A 111 10.46 6.58 4.16
C VAL A 111 10.96 6.13 2.79
N VAL A 112 10.08 5.66 1.90
CA VAL A 112 10.47 5.20 0.56
C VAL A 112 11.08 6.34 -0.26
N ILE A 113 10.46 7.53 -0.24
CA ILE A 113 11.00 8.71 -0.91
C ILE A 113 12.35 9.09 -0.31
N GLY A 114 12.46 9.14 1.02
CA GLY A 114 13.71 9.45 1.71
C GLY A 114 14.85 8.52 1.31
N VAL A 115 14.62 7.20 1.34
CA VAL A 115 15.61 6.21 0.89
C VAL A 115 15.98 6.43 -0.58
N ALA A 116 15.01 6.63 -1.46
CA ALA A 116 15.28 6.86 -2.89
C ALA A 116 16.14 8.12 -3.11
N THR A 117 15.88 9.21 -2.37
CA THR A 117 16.68 10.45 -2.46
C THR A 117 18.10 10.30 -1.94
N VAL A 118 18.39 9.31 -1.10
CA VAL A 118 19.74 9.02 -0.62
C VAL A 118 20.46 8.07 -1.57
N VAL A 119 19.81 7.00 -2.03
CA VAL A 119 20.45 5.92 -2.79
C VAL A 119 20.70 6.29 -4.26
N LEU A 120 19.77 7.00 -4.91
CA LEU A 120 19.93 7.34 -6.33
C LEU A 120 21.13 8.28 -6.62
N PRO A 121 21.40 9.32 -5.82
CA PRO A 121 22.56 10.19 -6.04
C PRO A 121 23.89 9.66 -5.47
N ALA A 122 23.89 8.68 -4.56
CA ALA A 122 25.09 8.12 -3.91
C ALA A 122 25.94 7.25 -4.85
#